data_AF-G1XPY9-F1
#
_entry.id   AF-G1XPY9-F1
#
_cell.length_a   1.000
_cell.length_b   1.000
_cell.length_c   1.000
_cell.angle_alpha   90.00
_cell.angle_beta   90.00
_cell.angle_gamma   90.00
#
_symmetry.space_group_name_H-M   'P 1'
#
loop_
_entity.id
_entity.type
_entity.pdbx_description
1 polymer ?
#
loop_
_entity_poly.entity_id
_entity_poly.type
_entity_poly.pdbx_seq_one_letter_code
_entity_poly.pdbx_strand_id
1 'polypeptide(L)'
;MEPFNINAEMTSSLNNLNGEELDIFAALQQEQQGQGPVNDEQIELYIYACFLVFKKMHSTKHLEQAIQQTEGWIAELAIDHPDRARRLQILDFLSAWMSQLSFISERDIKLPLLGIR
;
A
#
# COMPACT_ATOMS: atom_id res chain seq x y z
N MET A 1 -8.58 -4.73 10.88
CA MET A 1 -7.25 -5.36 10.86
C MET A 1 -6.73 -5.27 9.43
N GLU A 2 -5.42 -5.09 9.25
CA GLU A 2 -4.82 -4.99 7.91
C GLU A 2 -4.79 -6.40 7.28
N PRO A 3 -5.15 -6.57 6.00
CA PRO A 3 -5.37 -7.89 5.38
C PRO A 3 -4.08 -8.62 4.94
N PHE A 4 -2.92 -8.19 5.42
CA PHE A 4 -1.63 -8.71 5.00
C PHE A 4 -1.22 -9.96 5.78
N ASN A 5 -0.71 -10.95 5.06
CA ASN A 5 -0.10 -12.15 5.60
C ASN A 5 1.42 -11.98 5.77
N ILE A 6 1.81 -11.05 6.64
CA ILE A 6 3.22 -10.83 7.02
C ILE A 6 3.41 -11.39 8.42
N ASN A 7 4.52 -12.11 8.62
CA ASN A 7 4.81 -12.66 9.94
C ASN A 7 4.92 -11.53 11.00
N ALA A 8 4.60 -11.86 12.26
CA ALA A 8 4.47 -10.87 13.32
C ALA A 8 5.81 -10.16 13.66
N GLU A 9 6.92 -10.88 13.56
CA GLU A 9 8.26 -10.33 13.82
C GLU A 9 8.65 -9.26 12.78
N MET A 10 8.41 -9.54 11.51
CA MET A 10 8.64 -8.61 10.40
C MET A 10 7.71 -7.41 10.51
N THR A 11 6.43 -7.65 10.81
CA THR A 11 5.45 -6.59 11.07
C THR A 11 5.91 -5.66 12.20
N SER A 12 6.41 -6.22 13.30
CA SER A 12 6.94 -5.44 14.41
C SER A 12 8.19 -4.65 14.02
N SER A 13 9.11 -5.27 13.28
CA SER A 13 10.34 -4.64 12.81
C SER A 13 10.04 -3.44 11.91
N LEU A 14 9.18 -3.61 10.91
CA LEU A 14 8.79 -2.55 9.99
C LEU A 14 8.03 -1.42 10.69
N ASN A 15 7.17 -1.74 11.66
CA ASN A 15 6.46 -0.70 12.41
C ASN A 15 7.38 0.17 13.27
N ASN A 16 8.55 -0.34 13.67
CA ASN A 16 9.54 0.42 14.44
C ASN A 16 10.39 1.36 13.58
N LEU A 17 10.51 1.10 12.28
CA LEU A 17 11.23 1.96 11.35
C LEU A 17 10.53 3.31 11.17
N ASN A 18 11.28 4.39 11.01
CA ASN A 18 10.73 5.69 10.66
C ASN A 18 10.36 5.74 9.15
N GLY A 19 9.78 6.86 8.70
CA GLY A 19 9.33 7.01 7.32
C GLY A 19 10.46 6.86 6.28
N GLU A 20 11.61 7.50 6.51
CA GLU A 20 12.75 7.46 5.59
C GLU A 20 13.38 6.07 5.54
N GLU A 21 13.48 5.39 6.69
CA GLU A 21 13.95 4.00 6.76
C GLU A 21 13.02 3.05 6.00
N LEU A 22 11.71 3.26 6.08
CA LEU A 22 10.73 2.48 5.32
C LEU A 22 10.77 2.77 3.82
N ASP A 23 11.02 4.03 3.43
CA ASP A 23 11.19 4.42 2.03
C ASP A 23 12.39 3.72 1.39
N ILE A 24 13.53 3.72 2.09
CA ILE A 24 14.73 2.98 1.70
C ILE A 24 14.43 1.47 1.63
N PHE A 25 13.74 0.91 2.63
CA PHE A 25 13.38 -0.50 2.63
C PHE A 25 12.50 -0.87 1.43
N ALA A 26 11.49 -0.06 1.12
CA ALA A 26 10.60 -0.29 -0.02
C ALA A 26 11.37 -0.24 -1.35
N ALA A 27 12.30 0.72 -1.51
CA ALA A 27 13.16 0.81 -2.69
C ALA A 27 14.04 -0.44 -2.85
N LEU A 28 14.65 -0.93 -1.76
CA LEU A 28 15.45 -2.16 -1.77
C LEU A 28 14.61 -3.38 -2.15
N GLN A 29 13.40 -3.52 -1.62
CA GLN A 29 12.50 -4.61 -2.02
C GLN A 29 12.16 -4.54 -3.51
N GLN A 30 11.89 -3.35 -4.04
CA GLN A 30 11.62 -3.15 -5.46
C GLN A 30 12.81 -3.55 -6.34
N GLU A 31 14.04 -3.21 -5.94
CA GLU A 31 15.25 -3.62 -6.67
C GLU A 31 15.44 -5.14 -6.67
N GLN A 32 15.18 -5.80 -5.54
CA GLN A 32 15.27 -7.26 -5.42
C GLN A 32 14.27 -7.96 -6.34
N GLN A 33 13.07 -7.40 -6.51
CA GLN A 33 12.07 -7.93 -7.45
C GLN A 33 12.54 -7.89 -8.91
N GLY A 34 13.46 -6.98 -9.27
CA GLY A 34 14.02 -6.89 -10.62
C GLY A 34 15.17 -7.87 -10.91
N GLN A 35 15.67 -8.60 -9.91
CA GLN A 35 16.91 -9.39 -10.01
C GLN A 35 16.69 -10.91 -10.07
N GLY A 36 15.44 -11.40 -10.13
CA GLY A 36 15.16 -12.82 -10.19
C GLY A 36 13.67 -13.16 -10.16
N PRO A 37 13.30 -14.46 -10.06
CA PRO A 37 11.92 -14.85 -9.87
C PRO A 37 11.41 -14.34 -8.52
N VAL A 38 10.39 -13.49 -8.56
CA VAL A 38 9.76 -12.94 -7.36
C VAL A 38 8.72 -13.93 -6.85
N ASN A 39 8.69 -14.16 -5.55
CA ASN A 39 7.65 -14.95 -4.93
C ASN A 39 6.54 -14.08 -4.31
N ASP A 40 5.41 -14.71 -4.01
CA ASP A 40 4.24 -14.06 -3.44
C ASP A 40 4.53 -13.31 -2.13
N GLU A 41 5.39 -13.85 -1.27
CA GLU A 41 5.74 -13.25 0.02
C GLU A 41 6.51 -11.93 -0.17
N GLN A 42 7.42 -11.89 -1.15
CA GLN A 42 8.18 -10.69 -1.49
C GLN A 42 7.31 -9.60 -2.11
N ILE A 43 6.34 -9.98 -2.94
CA ILE A 43 5.37 -9.03 -3.51
C ILE A 43 4.53 -8.44 -2.38
N GLU A 44 4.00 -9.27 -1.51
CA GLU A 44 3.16 -8.83 -0.39
C GLU A 44 3.93 -7.94 0.60
N LEU A 45 5.18 -8.30 0.90
CA LEU A 45 6.05 -7.51 1.77
C LEU A 45 6.33 -6.12 1.20
N TYR A 46 6.59 -6.02 -0.11
CA TYR A 46 6.76 -4.72 -0.78
C TYR A 46 5.48 -3.88 -0.72
N ILE A 47 4.31 -4.47 -1.02
CA ILE A 47 3.02 -3.78 -0.93
C ILE A 47 2.79 -3.26 0.49
N TYR A 48 3.06 -4.08 1.51
CA TYR A 48 2.93 -3.69 2.90
C TYR A 48 3.90 -2.56 3.30
N ALA A 49 5.16 -2.62 2.83
CA ALA A 49 6.13 -1.55 3.06
C ALA A 49 5.68 -0.22 2.44
N CYS A 50 5.23 -0.21 1.19
CA CYS A 50 4.67 0.98 0.55
C CYS A 50 3.48 1.55 1.34
N PHE A 51 2.59 0.68 1.83
CA PHE A 51 1.47 1.11 2.67
C PHE A 51 1.94 1.74 3.99
N LEU A 52 2.98 1.20 4.63
CA LEU A 52 3.55 1.79 5.85
C LEU A 52 4.21 3.15 5.59
N VAL A 53 4.94 3.31 4.48
CA VAL A 53 5.49 4.60 4.06
C VAL A 53 4.34 5.61 3.89
N PHE A 54 3.26 5.23 3.21
CA PHE A 54 2.07 6.05 3.11
C PHE A 54 1.52 6.44 4.49
N LYS A 55 1.34 5.48 5.41
CA LYS A 55 0.80 5.76 6.75
C LYS A 55 1.67 6.72 7.56
N LYS A 56 2.99 6.66 7.42
CA LYS A 56 3.91 7.48 8.23
C LYS A 56 4.24 8.84 7.60
N MET A 57 4.28 8.90 6.28
CA MET A 57 4.73 10.09 5.54
C MET A 57 3.62 10.74 4.71
N HIS A 58 2.40 10.19 4.72
CA HIS A 58 1.28 10.62 3.89
C HIS A 58 1.59 10.63 2.39
N SER A 59 2.51 9.77 1.95
CA SER A 59 2.94 9.70 0.55
C SER A 59 1.89 8.97 -0.29
N THR A 60 1.03 9.71 -0.99
CA THR A 60 0.01 9.14 -1.90
C THR A 60 0.64 8.29 -3.00
N LYS A 61 1.81 8.68 -3.49
CA LYS A 61 2.58 7.93 -4.50
C LYS A 61 2.86 6.49 -4.05
N HIS A 62 3.22 6.29 -2.78
CA HIS A 62 3.46 4.94 -2.26
C HIS A 62 2.17 4.12 -2.16
N LEU A 63 1.05 4.74 -1.84
CA LEU A 63 -0.24 4.06 -1.86
C LEU A 63 -0.65 3.67 -3.28
N GLU A 64 -0.40 4.53 -4.28
CA GLU A 64 -0.61 4.22 -5.71
C GLU A 64 0.27 3.03 -6.15
N GLN A 65 1.54 3.01 -5.75
CA GLN A 65 2.45 1.90 -6.06
C GLN A 65 1.98 0.59 -5.43
N ALA A 66 1.52 0.62 -4.17
CA ALA A 66 0.96 -0.55 -3.50
C ALA A 66 -0.28 -1.10 -4.24
N ILE A 67 -1.16 -0.20 -4.71
CA ILE A 67 -2.35 -0.57 -5.50
C ILE A 67 -1.94 -1.21 -6.83
N GLN A 68 -1.09 -0.54 -7.61
CA GLN A 68 -0.63 -1.04 -8.93
C GLN A 68 0.03 -2.41 -8.82
N GLN A 69 0.89 -2.60 -7.81
CA GLN A 69 1.52 -3.89 -7.58
C GLN A 69 0.49 -4.96 -7.22
N THR A 70 -0.51 -4.64 -6.40
CA THR A 70 -1.57 -5.58 -6.03
C THR A 70 -2.42 -5.97 -7.25
N GLU A 71 -2.74 -5.02 -8.12
CA GLU A 71 -3.47 -5.28 -9.38
C GLU A 71 -2.68 -6.22 -10.30
N GLY A 72 -1.39 -5.94 -10.51
CA GLY A 72 -0.50 -6.82 -11.29
C GLY A 72 -0.42 -8.22 -10.70
N TRP A 73 -0.29 -8.31 -9.37
CA TRP A 73 -0.24 -9.57 -8.65
C TRP A 73 -1.55 -10.38 -8.73
N ILE A 74 -2.71 -9.72 -8.80
CA ILE A 74 -4.00 -10.39 -9.03
C ILE A 74 -4.12 -10.89 -10.48
N ALA A 75 -3.61 -10.12 -11.44
CA ALA A 75 -3.72 -10.42 -12.87
C ALA A 75 -2.98 -11.71 -13.28
N GLU A 76 -1.97 -12.13 -12.51
CA GLU A 76 -1.24 -13.39 -12.70
C GLU A 76 -2.06 -14.63 -12.30
N LEU A 77 -3.14 -14.47 -11.53
CA LEU A 77 -3.95 -15.58 -11.05
C LEU A 77 -5.12 -15.91 -12.00
N ALA A 78 -5.39 -17.21 -12.15
CA ALA A 78 -6.66 -17.68 -12.72
C ALA A 78 -7.85 -17.22 -11.86
N ILE A 79 -9.02 -17.05 -12.50
CA ILE A 79 -10.23 -16.51 -11.85
C ILE A 79 -10.68 -17.37 -10.65
N ASP A 80 -10.49 -18.68 -10.74
CA ASP A 80 -10.83 -19.69 -9.75
C ASP A 80 -9.68 -20.01 -8.77
N HIS A 81 -8.56 -19.29 -8.85
CA HIS A 81 -7.45 -19.48 -7.94
C HIS A 81 -7.86 -19.15 -6.50
N PRO A 82 -7.58 -20.03 -5.52
CA PRO A 82 -8.03 -19.85 -4.13
C PRO A 82 -7.52 -18.55 -3.49
N ASP A 83 -6.30 -18.12 -3.83
CA ASP A 83 -5.72 -16.89 -3.27
C ASP A 83 -6.25 -15.59 -3.87
N ARG A 84 -7.01 -15.67 -4.97
CA ARG A 84 -7.48 -14.47 -5.68
C ARG A 84 -8.38 -13.61 -4.80
N ALA A 85 -9.24 -14.24 -4.01
CA ALA A 85 -10.12 -13.53 -3.07
C ALA A 85 -9.34 -12.75 -2.01
N ARG A 86 -8.23 -13.31 -1.50
CA ARG A 86 -7.38 -12.65 -0.51
C ARG A 86 -6.65 -11.45 -1.11
N ARG A 87 -6.08 -11.60 -2.31
CA ARG A 87 -5.39 -10.49 -2.99
C ARG A 87 -6.38 -9.35 -3.31
N LEU A 88 -7.62 -9.68 -3.70
CA LEU A 88 -8.68 -8.68 -3.87
C LEU A 88 -9.01 -7.94 -2.56
N GLN A 89 -9.05 -8.62 -1.42
CA GLN A 89 -9.27 -7.96 -0.12
C GLN A 89 -8.15 -6.95 0.21
N ILE A 90 -6.91 -7.24 -0.16
CA ILE A 90 -5.79 -6.29 -0.04
C ILE A 90 -6.02 -5.07 -0.94
N LEU A 91 -6.41 -5.30 -2.20
CA LEU A 91 -6.71 -4.21 -3.14
C LEU A 91 -7.86 -3.32 -2.65
N ASP A 92 -8.95 -3.93 -2.18
CA ASP A 92 -10.11 -3.21 -1.63
C ASP A 92 -9.69 -2.35 -0.43
N PHE A 93 -8.86 -2.90 0.45
CA PHE A 93 -8.32 -2.18 1.61
C PHE A 93 -7.49 -0.95 1.19
N LEU A 94 -6.54 -1.11 0.26
CA LEU A 94 -5.72 0.00 -0.21
C LEU A 94 -6.55 1.06 -0.97
N SER A 95 -7.50 0.62 -1.79
CA SER A 95 -8.38 1.51 -2.56
C SER A 95 -9.32 2.31 -1.65
N ALA A 96 -9.75 1.74 -0.53
CA ALA A 96 -10.52 2.45 0.49
C ALA A 96 -9.72 3.59 1.13
N TRP A 97 -8.42 3.37 1.41
CA TRP A 97 -7.53 4.44 1.88
C TRP A 97 -7.40 5.55 0.83
N MET A 98 -7.19 5.20 -0.44
CA MET A 98 -7.06 6.19 -1.51
C MET A 98 -8.33 7.04 -1.66
N SER A 99 -9.50 6.39 -1.60
CA SER A 99 -10.81 7.04 -1.70
C SER A 99 -11.09 7.99 -0.53
N GLN A 100 -10.58 7.66 0.67
CA GLN A 100 -10.71 8.57 1.82
C GLN A 100 -9.87 9.85 1.65
N LEU A 101 -8.67 9.74 1.07
CA LEU A 101 -7.81 10.90 0.81
C LEU A 101 -8.41 11.86 -0.23
N SER A 102 -8.94 11.32 -1.33
CA SER A 102 -9.58 12.13 -2.37
C SER A 102 -10.78 12.90 -1.80
N PHE A 103 -11.56 12.23 -0.95
CA PHE A 103 -12.72 12.84 -0.31
C PHE A 103 -12.36 13.93 0.72
N ILE A 104 -11.27 13.76 1.49
CA ILE A 104 -10.79 14.80 2.42
C ILE A 104 -10.27 16.01 1.64
N SER A 105 -9.44 15.78 0.61
CA SER A 105 -8.91 16.82 -0.27
C SER A 105 -10.03 17.66 -0.92
N GLU A 106 -11.10 17.01 -1.40
CA GLU A 106 -12.25 17.71 -2.00
C GLU A 106 -13.07 18.57 -1.02
N ARG A 107 -13.07 18.22 0.28
CA ARG A 107 -13.78 19.01 1.31
C ARG A 107 -13.01 20.27 1.69
N ASP A 108 -11.68 20.21 1.74
CA ASP A 108 -10.83 21.36 2.08
C ASP A 108 -10.85 22.44 0.98
N ILE A 109 -11.07 22.06 -0.27
CA ILE A 109 -11.19 23.00 -1.41
C ILE A 109 -12.58 23.69 -1.44
N LYS A 110 -13.60 23.15 -0.76
CA LYS A 110 -15.00 23.59 -0.86
C LYS A 110 -15.50 24.42 0.34
N LEU A 111 -14.64 24.92 1.23
CA LEU A 111 -15.02 25.98 2.18
C LEU A 111 -14.99 27.32 1.42
N PRO A 112 -16.14 27.93 1.06
CA PRO A 112 -16.10 29.34 0.69
C PRO A 112 -15.74 30.08 1.96
N LEU A 113 -14.72 30.94 1.87
CA LEU A 113 -14.50 32.03 2.81
C LEU A 113 -15.82 32.83 2.87
N LEU A 114 -16.71 32.47 3.80
CA LEU A 114 -17.88 33.26 4.12
C LEU A 114 -17.34 34.51 4.79
N GLY A 115 -17.19 35.52 3.93
CA GLY A 115 -16.70 36.83 4.25
C GLY A 115 -17.41 37.37 5.49
N ILE A 116 -16.57 37.76 6.44
CA ILE A 116 -16.90 38.68 7.50
C ILE A 116 -17.45 39.95 6.83
N ARG A 117 -18.72 40.28 7.09
CA ARG A 117 -19.23 41.65 7.04
C ARG A 117 -20.37 41.82 8.02
#